data_AF-A0A1E3PW35-F1
#
_entry.id   AF-A0A1E3PW35-F1
#
_cell.length_a   1.000
_cell.length_b   1.000
_cell.length_c   1.000
_cell.angle_alpha   90.00
_cell.angle_beta   90.00
_cell.angle_gamma   90.00
#
_symmetry.space_group_name_H-M   'P 1'
#
loop_
_entity.id
_entity.type
_entity.pdbx_description
1 polymer ?
#
loop_
_entity_poly.entity_id
_entity_poly.type
_entity_poly.pdbx_seq_one_letter_code
_entity_poly.pdbx_strand_id
1 'polypeptide(L)'
;MGTMDQNSSELLAALRRPLSPDGQIEVPASREEYEHVQEMLEEESVKYMQMGFCPSSRNLLTQIYRYPRLQYDGWRNVAIIVAAPSPLHGQMAGELMTRINDAIKSTQGLDTSIKASLSISFDMSNTTYAGDTATTRNWDGALRYRTTDGYILMVAVEVGISQTYESLRAAISYSVCALHCRVGIAMCINEGNRGTRAPTRYYSTAQERDTTILHAERQLRTALRNNPCGPLIANGFAWYGPVNRVAVERRTLVLLILFLTPGNLAQLWNLVNLLVGIFRQTWQSSGLETVSPPIY
;
A
#
# COMPACT_ATOMS: atom_id res chain seq x y z
N MET A 1 -30.02 -22.97 -14.44
CA MET A 1 -28.87 -22.59 -13.59
C MET A 1 -28.08 -23.85 -13.31
N GLY A 2 -26.94 -24.02 -13.98
CA GLY A 2 -26.05 -25.14 -13.71
C GLY A 2 -25.31 -24.89 -12.39
N THR A 3 -25.27 -25.87 -11.51
CA THR A 3 -24.42 -25.87 -10.32
C THR A 3 -22.97 -25.81 -10.82
N MET A 4 -22.34 -24.64 -10.69
CA MET A 4 -20.91 -24.49 -10.90
C MET A 4 -20.21 -25.52 -10.00
N ASP A 5 -19.35 -26.37 -10.56
CA ASP A 5 -18.65 -27.40 -9.81
C ASP A 5 -17.65 -26.71 -8.86
N GLN A 6 -18.10 -26.46 -7.63
CA GLN A 6 -17.49 -25.58 -6.62
C GLN A 6 -16.03 -25.92 -6.29
N ASN A 7 -15.57 -27.11 -6.64
CA ASN A 7 -14.20 -27.56 -6.38
C ASN A 7 -13.21 -27.33 -7.53
N SER A 8 -13.64 -26.74 -8.66
CA SER A 8 -12.83 -26.64 -9.89
C SER A 8 -12.40 -25.21 -10.28
N SER A 9 -12.62 -24.20 -9.44
CA SER A 9 -12.17 -22.83 -9.73
C SER A 9 -10.65 -22.75 -9.85
N GLU A 10 -10.16 -22.31 -11.01
CA GLU A 10 -8.74 -22.05 -11.24
C GLU A 10 -8.22 -20.96 -10.29
N LEU A 11 -9.05 -19.96 -9.99
CA LEU A 11 -8.74 -18.91 -9.01
C LEU A 11 -8.50 -19.51 -7.62
N LEU A 12 -9.37 -20.40 -7.15
CA LEU A 12 -9.20 -21.08 -5.87
C LEU A 12 -7.96 -21.98 -5.85
N ALA A 13 -7.69 -22.69 -6.95
CA ALA A 13 -6.50 -23.51 -7.08
C ALA A 13 -5.21 -22.68 -7.06
N ALA A 14 -5.21 -21.51 -7.68
CA ALA A 14 -4.08 -20.58 -7.67
C ALA A 14 -3.88 -19.95 -6.29
N LEU A 15 -4.96 -19.61 -5.58
CA LEU A 15 -4.93 -19.03 -4.23
C LEU A 15 -4.24 -19.93 -3.20
N ARG A 16 -4.38 -21.26 -3.37
CA ARG A 16 -3.76 -22.27 -2.49
C ARG A 16 -2.27 -22.51 -2.78
N ARG A 17 -1.73 -21.95 -3.86
CA ARG A 17 -0.31 -22.12 -4.19
C ARG A 17 0.54 -21.25 -3.26
N PRO A 18 1.72 -21.74 -2.81
CA PRO A 18 2.65 -20.90 -2.08
C PRO A 18 3.05 -19.70 -2.94
N LEU A 19 2.85 -18.49 -2.40
CA LEU A 19 3.27 -17.25 -3.04
C LEU A 19 4.52 -16.71 -2.37
N SER A 20 5.48 -16.27 -3.17
CA SER A 20 6.58 -15.46 -2.67
C SER A 20 6.06 -14.11 -2.16
N PRO A 21 6.65 -13.55 -1.09
CA PRO A 21 6.32 -12.19 -0.64
C PRO A 21 6.42 -11.18 -1.79
N ASP A 22 5.54 -10.17 -1.78
CA ASP A 22 5.39 -9.16 -2.85
C ASP A 22 4.97 -9.74 -4.22
N GLY A 23 4.73 -11.05 -4.31
CA GLY A 23 4.28 -11.72 -5.52
C GLY A 23 2.83 -11.38 -5.85
N GLN A 24 2.53 -11.32 -7.14
CA GLN A 24 1.17 -11.22 -7.66
C GLN A 24 0.95 -12.29 -8.72
N ILE A 25 -0.23 -12.91 -8.74
CA ILE A 25 -0.66 -13.82 -9.80
C ILE A 25 -1.95 -13.29 -10.38
N GLU A 26 -1.97 -13.10 -11.70
CA GLU A 26 -3.17 -12.76 -12.45
C GLU A 26 -3.85 -14.05 -12.93
N VAL A 27 -5.13 -14.21 -12.65
CA VAL A 27 -5.94 -15.36 -13.05
C VAL A 27 -7.21 -14.84 -13.73
N PRO A 28 -7.52 -15.25 -14.97
CA PRO A 28 -8.81 -14.96 -15.58
C PRO A 28 -9.95 -15.43 -14.67
N ALA A 29 -10.91 -14.55 -14.38
CA ALA A 29 -12.04 -14.87 -13.51
C ALA A 29 -13.22 -13.94 -13.81
N SER A 30 -14.45 -14.44 -13.68
CA SER A 30 -15.63 -13.58 -13.69
C SER A 30 -15.75 -12.78 -12.39
N ARG A 31 -16.61 -11.77 -12.37
CA ARG A 31 -16.86 -10.98 -11.15
C ARG A 31 -17.50 -11.84 -10.07
N GLU A 32 -18.43 -12.69 -10.45
CA GLU A 32 -19.15 -13.62 -9.56
C GLU A 32 -18.18 -14.64 -8.95
N GLU A 33 -17.26 -15.19 -9.75
CA GLU A 33 -16.22 -16.09 -9.24
C GLU A 33 -15.29 -15.37 -8.25
N TYR A 34 -14.85 -14.16 -8.57
CA TYR A 34 -14.06 -13.34 -7.66
C TYR A 34 -14.78 -13.07 -6.33
N GLU A 35 -16.04 -12.64 -6.38
CA GLU A 35 -16.83 -12.33 -5.18
C GLU A 35 -17.04 -13.56 -4.31
N HIS A 36 -17.34 -14.70 -4.93
CA HIS A 36 -17.49 -15.96 -4.22
C HIS A 36 -16.19 -16.37 -3.51
N VAL A 37 -15.04 -16.30 -4.19
CA VAL A 37 -13.76 -16.66 -3.57
C VAL A 37 -13.35 -15.65 -2.49
N GLN A 38 -13.65 -14.38 -2.69
CA GLN A 38 -13.42 -13.34 -1.68
C GLN A 38 -14.25 -13.58 -0.40
N GLU A 39 -15.52 -13.95 -0.53
CA GLU A 39 -16.39 -14.30 0.59
C GLU A 39 -15.82 -15.48 1.40
N MET A 40 -15.36 -16.54 0.73
CA MET A 40 -14.71 -17.67 1.41
C MET A 40 -13.47 -17.27 2.20
N LEU A 41 -12.62 -16.39 1.64
CA LEU A 41 -11.44 -15.86 2.34
C LEU A 41 -11.82 -15.07 3.59
N GLU A 42 -12.88 -14.26 3.50
CA GLU A 42 -13.38 -13.47 4.62
C GLU A 42 -13.91 -14.39 5.73
N GLU A 43 -14.69 -15.42 5.40
CA GLU A 43 -15.18 -16.42 6.34
C GLU A 43 -14.04 -17.18 7.04
N GLU A 44 -13.04 -17.65 6.27
CA GLU A 44 -11.85 -18.30 6.83
C GLU A 44 -11.11 -17.37 7.79
N SER A 45 -10.93 -16.10 7.41
CA SER A 45 -10.25 -15.11 8.26
C SER A 45 -10.97 -14.88 9.59
N VAL A 46 -12.31 -14.83 9.57
CA VAL A 46 -13.14 -14.69 10.78
C VAL A 46 -13.00 -15.91 11.67
N LYS A 47 -13.01 -17.12 11.09
CA LYS A 47 -12.81 -18.37 11.83
C LYS A 47 -11.47 -18.39 12.56
N TYR A 48 -10.38 -17.95 11.91
CA TYR A 48 -9.06 -17.85 12.55
C TYR A 48 -9.05 -16.83 13.71
N MET A 49 -9.72 -15.69 13.56
CA MET A 49 -9.85 -14.70 14.63
C MET A 49 -10.64 -15.22 15.84
N GLN A 50 -11.71 -15.99 15.62
CA GLN A 50 -12.54 -16.56 16.69
C GLN A 50 -11.81 -17.65 17.49
N MET A 51 -10.87 -18.38 16.87
CA MET A 51 -10.08 -19.43 17.54
C MET A 51 -9.02 -18.91 18.52
N GLY A 52 -9.05 -17.62 18.88
CA GLY A 52 -8.16 -17.07 19.91
C GLY A 52 -6.72 -16.85 19.42
N PHE A 53 -6.45 -16.98 18.12
CA PHE A 53 -5.24 -16.45 17.48
C PHE A 53 -5.33 -14.93 17.34
N CYS A 54 -5.67 -14.23 18.42
CA CYS A 54 -5.70 -12.78 18.47
C CYS A 54 -4.32 -12.31 18.93
N PRO A 55 -3.49 -11.76 18.04
CA PRO A 55 -2.16 -11.34 18.43
C PRO A 55 -2.29 -10.08 19.27
N SER A 56 -1.81 -10.12 20.50
CA SER A 56 -1.80 -8.99 21.45
C SER A 56 -0.97 -7.78 20.98
N SER A 57 -0.48 -7.77 19.74
CA SER A 57 0.34 -6.70 19.15
C SER A 57 -0.47 -5.90 18.13
N ARG A 58 -1.00 -4.77 18.60
CA ARG A 58 -2.00 -3.89 17.98
C ARG A 58 -1.73 -3.35 16.57
N ASN A 59 -0.68 -3.69 15.82
CA ASN A 59 -0.43 -3.03 14.52
C ASN A 59 0.25 -3.85 13.40
N LEU A 60 0.79 -5.05 13.64
CA LEU A 60 1.48 -5.80 12.57
C LEU A 60 0.92 -7.21 12.33
N LEU A 61 0.55 -7.92 13.39
CA LEU A 61 0.12 -9.32 13.24
C LEU A 61 -1.32 -9.45 12.73
N THR A 62 -2.21 -8.47 12.98
CA THR A 62 -3.56 -8.43 12.37
C THR A 62 -3.53 -8.27 10.85
N GLN A 63 -2.45 -7.72 10.29
CA GLN A 63 -2.29 -7.55 8.84
C GLN A 63 -1.83 -8.84 8.15
N ILE A 64 -1.08 -9.71 8.83
CA ILE A 64 -0.49 -10.93 8.27
C ILE A 64 -1.57 -11.99 7.97
N TYR A 65 -2.64 -12.06 8.75
CA TYR A 65 -3.73 -13.03 8.54
C TYR A 65 -4.68 -12.69 7.38
N ARG A 66 -4.49 -11.55 6.72
CA ARG A 66 -5.33 -11.15 5.58
C ARG A 66 -4.71 -11.49 4.22
N TYR A 67 -3.68 -12.33 4.20
CA TYR A 67 -3.01 -12.73 2.96
C TYR A 67 -3.16 -14.23 2.70
N PRO A 68 -3.30 -14.66 1.43
CA PRO A 68 -3.35 -13.82 0.22
C PRO A 68 -4.60 -12.91 0.14
N ARG A 69 -4.45 -11.72 -0.46
CA ARG A 69 -5.57 -10.81 -0.77
C ARG A 69 -6.01 -11.01 -2.21
N LEU A 70 -7.29 -10.79 -2.49
CA LEU A 70 -7.78 -10.70 -3.85
C LEU A 70 -8.01 -9.24 -4.25
N GLN A 71 -7.73 -8.96 -5.51
CA GLN A 71 -8.13 -7.77 -6.26
C GLN A 71 -8.83 -8.24 -7.54
N TYR A 72 -9.58 -7.35 -8.17
CA TYR A 72 -10.29 -7.64 -9.41
C TYR A 72 -10.14 -6.51 -10.41
N ASP A 73 -9.79 -6.84 -11.64
CA ASP A 73 -9.77 -5.94 -12.78
C ASP A 73 -10.94 -6.27 -13.70
N GLY A 74 -12.04 -5.51 -13.56
CA GLY A 74 -13.27 -5.74 -14.33
C GLY A 74 -13.15 -5.40 -15.81
N TRP A 75 -12.13 -4.64 -16.21
CA TRP A 75 -11.88 -4.37 -17.63
C TRP A 75 -11.24 -5.57 -18.32
N ARG A 76 -10.38 -6.28 -17.60
CA ARG A 76 -9.66 -7.46 -18.11
C ARG A 76 -10.36 -8.76 -17.77
N ASN A 77 -11.35 -8.75 -16.88
CA ASN A 77 -11.94 -9.94 -16.24
C ASN A 77 -10.86 -10.82 -15.61
N VAL A 78 -10.02 -10.20 -14.78
CA VAL A 78 -8.88 -10.85 -14.13
C VAL A 78 -8.96 -10.64 -12.63
N ALA A 79 -8.94 -11.73 -11.87
CA ALA A 79 -8.66 -11.71 -10.44
C ALA A 79 -7.14 -11.69 -10.22
N ILE A 80 -6.70 -10.91 -9.24
CA ILE A 80 -5.29 -10.71 -8.96
C ILE A 80 -5.06 -11.13 -7.51
N ILE A 81 -4.31 -12.21 -7.35
CA ILE A 81 -3.93 -12.75 -6.05
C ILE A 81 -2.67 -12.02 -5.60
N VAL A 82 -2.77 -11.28 -4.52
CA VAL A 82 -1.68 -10.50 -3.93
C VAL A 82 -1.15 -11.24 -2.71
N ALA A 83 0.13 -11.62 -2.76
CA ALA A 83 0.83 -12.23 -1.64
C ALA A 83 1.01 -11.23 -0.48
N ALA A 84 1.41 -11.73 0.68
CA ALA A 84 1.81 -10.85 1.77
C ALA A 84 2.94 -9.92 1.30
N PRO A 85 2.85 -8.60 1.57
CA PRO A 85 3.96 -7.71 1.30
C PRO A 85 5.13 -8.16 2.16
N SER A 86 6.35 -8.01 1.65
CA SER A 86 7.50 -8.17 2.54
C SER A 86 7.36 -7.17 3.69
N PRO A 87 7.87 -7.50 4.90
CA PRO A 87 7.88 -6.56 6.03
C PRO A 87 8.46 -5.20 5.64
N LEU A 88 9.36 -5.20 4.67
CA LEU A 88 9.94 -3.99 4.12
C LEU A 88 8.92 -3.16 3.32
N HIS A 89 8.23 -3.78 2.37
CA HIS A 89 7.24 -3.11 1.54
C HIS A 89 6.21 -2.39 2.42
N GLY A 90 5.57 -3.11 3.35
CA GLY A 90 4.60 -2.51 4.27
C GLY A 90 5.20 -1.38 5.12
N GLN A 91 6.46 -1.51 5.56
CA GLN A 91 7.14 -0.47 6.33
C GLN A 91 7.49 0.77 5.48
N MET A 92 7.83 0.62 4.20
CA MET A 92 8.14 1.73 3.30
C MET A 92 6.92 2.60 3.05
N ALA A 93 5.80 1.98 2.67
CA ALA A 93 4.52 2.70 2.53
C ALA A 93 4.13 3.33 3.87
N GLY A 94 4.22 2.57 4.97
CA GLY A 94 3.95 3.04 6.33
C GLY A 94 4.72 4.29 6.75
N GLU A 95 6.04 4.24 6.61
CA GLU A 95 6.94 5.33 7.00
C GLU A 95 6.74 6.56 6.09
N LEU A 96 6.56 6.37 4.77
CA LEU A 96 6.27 7.48 3.86
C LEU A 96 4.95 8.17 4.25
N MET A 97 3.88 7.39 4.46
CA MET A 97 2.58 7.93 4.85
C MET A 97 2.65 8.69 6.18
N THR A 98 3.41 8.16 7.14
CA THR A 98 3.64 8.80 8.44
C THR A 98 4.33 10.15 8.25
N ARG A 99 5.40 10.22 7.44
CA ARG A 99 6.12 11.47 7.17
C ARG A 99 5.26 12.51 6.46
N ILE A 100 4.49 12.10 5.45
CA ILE A 100 3.57 13.00 4.75
C ILE A 100 2.57 13.58 5.75
N ASN A 101 1.97 12.74 6.58
CA ASN A 101 1.02 13.17 7.60
C ASN A 101 1.65 14.11 8.65
N ASP A 102 2.84 13.80 9.15
CA ASP A 102 3.55 14.62 10.13
C ASP A 102 3.97 15.98 9.55
N ALA A 103 4.40 16.01 8.29
CA ALA A 103 4.70 17.26 7.59
C ALA A 103 3.45 18.14 7.41
N ILE A 104 2.31 17.54 7.06
CA ILE A 104 1.04 18.27 6.97
C ILE A 104 0.62 18.80 8.35
N LYS A 105 0.74 17.97 9.40
CA LYS A 105 0.39 18.36 10.78
C LYS A 105 1.29 19.47 11.34
N SER A 106 2.56 19.49 10.97
CA SER A 106 3.52 20.53 11.38
C SER A 106 3.44 21.81 10.54
N THR A 107 2.72 21.81 9.42
CA THR A 107 2.57 22.99 8.56
C THR A 107 1.87 24.13 9.29
N GLN A 108 2.53 25.30 9.35
CA GLN A 108 1.98 26.51 9.95
C GLN A 108 0.88 27.12 9.07
N GLY A 109 -0.14 27.69 9.71
CA GLY A 109 -1.29 28.30 9.04
C GLY A 109 -2.30 27.31 8.44
N LEU A 110 -2.11 26.00 8.63
CA LEU A 110 -3.14 25.01 8.33
C LEU A 110 -4.01 24.78 9.57
N ASP A 111 -5.33 24.83 9.38
CA ASP A 111 -6.33 24.71 10.45
C ASP A 111 -6.23 23.38 11.21
N THR A 112 -6.44 23.42 12.53
CA THR A 112 -6.33 22.24 13.41
C THR A 112 -7.42 21.21 13.16
N SER A 113 -8.63 21.64 12.77
CA SER A 113 -9.73 20.75 12.39
C SER A 113 -9.40 19.96 11.12
N ILE A 114 -8.71 20.58 10.16
CA ILE A 114 -8.23 19.90 8.95
C ILE A 114 -7.21 18.82 9.34
N LYS A 115 -6.22 19.18 10.17
CA LYS A 115 -5.19 18.24 10.64
C LYS A 115 -5.78 17.06 11.41
N ALA A 116 -6.82 17.30 12.21
CA ALA A 116 -7.53 16.26 12.96
C ALA A 116 -8.39 15.36 12.06
N SER A 117 -8.81 15.85 10.90
CA SER A 117 -9.63 15.11 9.93
C SER A 117 -8.82 14.23 8.99
N LEU A 118 -7.48 14.29 9.05
CA LEU A 118 -6.59 13.42 8.28
C LEU A 118 -6.39 12.08 8.98
N SER A 119 -6.45 11.00 8.20
CA SER A 119 -6.18 9.64 8.67
C SER A 119 -5.36 8.85 7.66
N ILE A 120 -4.45 8.02 8.17
CA ILE A 120 -3.70 7.06 7.34
C ILE A 120 -4.48 5.74 7.30
N SER A 121 -4.49 5.06 6.16
CA SER A 121 -5.09 3.74 5.98
C SER A 121 -4.16 2.85 5.16
N PHE A 122 -4.01 1.59 5.57
CA PHE A 122 -3.18 0.57 4.89
C PHE A 122 -4.00 -0.64 4.41
N ASP A 123 -5.30 -0.66 4.72
CA ASP A 123 -6.14 -1.85 4.67
C ASP A 123 -7.52 -1.52 4.08
N MET A 124 -7.53 -1.01 2.86
CA MET A 124 -8.78 -0.65 2.18
C MET A 124 -8.82 -1.23 0.78
N SER A 125 -9.72 -2.20 0.60
CA SER A 125 -10.27 -2.53 -0.70
C SER A 125 -11.25 -1.44 -1.11
N ASN A 126 -11.11 -0.97 -2.34
CA ASN A 126 -12.11 -0.09 -2.93
C ASN A 126 -12.58 -0.70 -4.23
N THR A 127 -13.89 -0.88 -4.30
CA THR A 127 -14.57 -1.32 -5.50
C THR A 127 -15.18 -0.09 -6.16
N THR A 128 -14.90 0.10 -7.45
CA THR A 128 -15.56 1.13 -8.25
C THR A 128 -16.23 0.51 -9.44
N TYR A 129 -17.42 1.02 -9.74
CA TYR A 129 -18.23 0.64 -10.86
C TYR A 129 -18.05 1.66 -11.98
N ALA A 130 -17.61 1.19 -13.14
CA ALA A 130 -17.51 1.96 -14.37
C ALA A 130 -18.43 1.30 -15.41
N GLY A 131 -19.68 1.78 -15.47
CA GLY A 131 -20.74 1.10 -16.22
C GLY A 131 -21.00 -0.29 -15.62
N ASP A 132 -20.92 -1.32 -16.46
CA ASP A 132 -21.14 -2.72 -16.07
C ASP A 132 -19.86 -3.40 -15.55
N THR A 133 -18.74 -2.68 -15.49
CA THR A 133 -17.46 -3.24 -14.99
C THR A 133 -17.20 -2.78 -13.57
N ALA A 134 -16.90 -3.73 -12.67
CA ALA A 134 -16.47 -3.44 -11.31
C ALA A 134 -14.98 -3.73 -11.19
N THR A 135 -14.19 -2.81 -10.66
CA THR A 135 -12.76 -3.03 -10.37
C THR A 135 -12.55 -2.89 -8.87
N THR A 136 -11.88 -3.86 -8.26
CA THR A 136 -11.52 -3.85 -6.84
C THR A 136 -10.01 -3.80 -6.69
N ARG A 137 -9.47 -2.74 -6.09
CA ARG A 137 -8.03 -2.58 -5.85
C ARG A 137 -7.75 -2.25 -4.39
N ASN A 138 -6.58 -2.66 -3.93
CA ASN A 138 -6.00 -2.25 -2.65
C ASN A 138 -4.80 -1.35 -2.95
N TRP A 139 -4.50 -0.44 -2.02
CA TRP A 139 -3.26 0.32 -2.00
C TRP A 139 -2.37 -0.09 -0.83
N ASP A 140 -1.08 0.15 -0.96
CA ASP A 140 -0.12 -0.12 0.10
C ASP A 140 -0.18 0.92 1.23
N GLY A 141 -0.58 2.15 0.90
CA GLY A 141 -0.86 3.18 1.89
C GLY A 141 -1.71 4.33 1.33
N ALA A 142 -2.56 4.91 2.16
CA ALA A 142 -3.38 6.05 1.77
C ALA A 142 -3.53 7.09 2.88
N LEU A 143 -3.62 8.35 2.47
CA LEU A 143 -4.05 9.47 3.31
C LEU A 143 -5.47 9.84 2.91
N ARG A 144 -6.37 9.86 3.88
CA ARG A 144 -7.76 10.24 3.70
C ARG A 144 -8.10 11.48 4.50
N TYR A 145 -9.03 12.26 3.97
CA TYR A 145 -9.62 13.40 4.64
C TYR A 145 -11.08 13.11 4.97
N ARG A 146 -11.47 13.28 6.24
CA ARG A 146 -12.85 13.12 6.68
C ARG A 146 -13.66 14.37 6.36
N THR A 147 -14.79 14.17 5.70
CA THR A 147 -15.82 15.17 5.40
C THR A 147 -17.13 14.80 6.10
N THR A 148 -18.16 15.64 5.97
CA THR A 148 -19.52 15.33 6.41
C THR A 148 -20.09 14.10 5.70
N ASP A 149 -19.73 13.92 4.43
CA ASP A 149 -20.32 12.89 3.54
C ASP A 149 -19.50 11.59 3.50
N GLY A 150 -18.40 11.53 4.27
CA GLY A 150 -17.52 10.37 4.34
C GLY A 150 -16.05 10.71 4.19
N TYR A 151 -15.27 9.79 3.62
CA TYR A 151 -13.83 9.97 3.44
C TYR A 151 -13.49 10.26 1.98
N ILE A 152 -12.68 11.29 1.77
CA ILE A 152 -12.06 11.59 0.48
C ILE A 152 -10.64 11.02 0.48
N LEU A 153 -10.29 10.29 -0.58
CA LEU A 153 -8.94 9.80 -0.80
C LEU A 153 -8.03 10.95 -1.29
N MET A 154 -7.10 11.38 -0.44
CA MET A 154 -6.21 12.51 -0.75
C MET A 154 -4.92 12.03 -1.41
N VAL A 155 -4.27 11.04 -0.80
CA VAL A 155 -3.03 10.45 -1.30
C VAL A 155 -3.19 8.94 -1.34
N ALA A 156 -2.80 8.30 -2.43
CA ALA A 156 -2.63 6.86 -2.54
C ALA A 156 -1.17 6.57 -2.89
N VAL A 157 -0.58 5.58 -2.23
CA VAL A 157 0.80 5.13 -2.45
C VAL A 157 0.77 3.66 -2.80
N GLU A 158 1.44 3.34 -3.89
CA GLU A 158 1.78 1.98 -4.31
C GLU A 158 3.29 1.85 -4.31
N VAL A 159 3.81 0.79 -3.71
CA VAL A 159 5.23 0.48 -3.64
C VAL A 159 5.43 -0.87 -4.31
N GLY A 160 6.46 -1.00 -5.13
CA GLY A 160 6.80 -2.31 -5.67
C GLY A 160 8.16 -2.32 -6.32
N ILE A 161 8.53 -3.50 -6.82
CA ILE A 161 9.82 -3.70 -7.47
C ILE A 161 9.79 -3.19 -8.92
N SER A 162 10.95 -2.80 -9.45
CA SER A 162 11.09 -2.19 -10.78
C SER A 162 10.47 -2.99 -11.92
N GLN A 163 10.42 -4.32 -11.79
CA GLN A 163 9.84 -5.25 -12.77
C GLN A 163 8.32 -5.10 -12.89
N THR A 164 7.64 -4.55 -11.88
CA THR A 164 6.19 -4.34 -11.86
C THR A 164 5.78 -2.90 -12.14
N TYR A 165 6.67 -2.06 -12.70
CA TYR A 165 6.43 -0.62 -12.94
C TYR A 165 5.09 -0.33 -13.64
N GLU A 166 4.78 -1.03 -14.73
CA GLU A 166 3.52 -0.79 -15.47
C GLU A 166 2.28 -1.17 -14.64
N SER A 167 2.38 -2.23 -13.82
CA SER A 167 1.30 -2.61 -12.89
C SER A 167 1.10 -1.55 -11.80
N LEU A 168 2.20 -1.06 -11.19
CA LEU A 168 2.15 0.02 -10.20
C LEU A 168 1.56 1.31 -10.79
N ARG A 169 1.96 1.66 -12.01
CA ARG A 169 1.43 2.82 -12.72
C ARG A 169 -0.07 2.66 -13.00
N ALA A 170 -0.51 1.47 -13.43
CA ALA A 170 -1.93 1.20 -13.64
C ALA A 170 -2.72 1.30 -12.33
N ALA A 171 -2.20 0.79 -11.22
CA ALA A 171 -2.82 0.88 -9.89
C ALA A 171 -2.97 2.34 -9.41
N ILE A 172 -1.93 3.15 -9.60
CA ILE A 172 -1.98 4.58 -9.27
C ILE A 172 -2.93 5.36 -10.19
N SER A 173 -2.89 5.09 -11.50
CA SER A 173 -3.80 5.75 -12.43
C SER A 173 -5.27 5.41 -12.13
N TYR A 174 -5.55 4.15 -11.77
CA TYR A 174 -6.85 3.75 -11.26
C TYR A 174 -7.26 4.54 -10.00
N SER A 175 -6.36 4.67 -9.02
CA SER A 175 -6.63 5.44 -7.81
C SER A 175 -6.96 6.91 -8.12
N VAL A 176 -6.23 7.55 -9.03
CA VAL A 176 -6.46 8.96 -9.38
C VAL A 176 -7.73 9.14 -10.22
N CYS A 177 -7.91 8.33 -11.25
CA CYS A 177 -9.01 8.49 -12.20
C CYS A 177 -10.33 7.94 -11.64
N ALA A 178 -10.34 6.68 -11.21
CA ALA A 178 -11.55 5.97 -10.80
C ALA A 178 -11.92 6.26 -9.34
N LEU A 179 -10.95 6.25 -8.43
CA LEU A 179 -11.20 6.54 -7.00
C LEU A 179 -11.16 8.03 -6.68
N HIS A 180 -10.99 8.87 -7.70
CA HIS A 180 -10.94 10.32 -7.56
C HIS A 180 -9.86 10.79 -6.56
N CYS A 181 -8.79 9.99 -6.38
CA CYS A 181 -7.66 10.35 -5.56
C CYS A 181 -7.04 11.66 -6.06
N ARG A 182 -6.68 12.56 -5.14
CA ARG A 182 -6.05 13.83 -5.54
C ARG A 182 -4.62 13.62 -6.03
N VAL A 183 -3.88 12.75 -5.34
CA VAL A 183 -2.47 12.46 -5.64
C VAL A 183 -2.20 10.96 -5.51
N GLY A 184 -1.81 10.33 -6.61
CA GLY A 184 -1.26 8.98 -6.58
C GLY A 184 0.26 9.00 -6.63
N ILE A 185 0.93 8.12 -5.89
CA ILE A 185 2.38 8.00 -5.82
C ILE A 185 2.76 6.54 -6.06
N ALA A 186 3.39 6.25 -7.20
CA ALA A 186 4.00 4.95 -7.46
C ALA A 186 5.49 5.02 -7.10
N MET A 187 5.94 4.17 -6.19
CA MET A 187 7.34 4.03 -5.83
C MET A 187 7.89 2.73 -6.37
N CYS A 188 8.92 2.83 -7.19
CA CYS A 188 9.57 1.67 -7.78
C CYS A 188 10.95 1.50 -7.16
N ILE A 189 11.10 0.39 -6.46
CA ILE A 189 12.33 -0.01 -5.81
C ILE A 189 13.10 -0.83 -6.82
N ASN A 190 14.34 -0.44 -7.08
CA ASN A 190 15.22 -1.36 -7.78
C ASN A 190 15.70 -2.42 -6.79
N GLU A 191 15.46 -3.69 -7.10
CA GLU A 191 16.26 -4.72 -6.46
C GLU A 191 17.69 -4.53 -6.97
N GLY A 192 18.54 -3.94 -6.13
CA GLY A 192 19.96 -3.86 -6.43
C GLY A 192 20.51 -5.26 -6.65
N ASN A 193 21.66 -5.36 -7.32
CA ASN A 193 22.40 -6.61 -7.35
C ASN A 193 22.60 -7.03 -5.89
N ARG A 194 21.98 -8.14 -5.45
CA ARG A 194 21.87 -8.54 -4.03
C ARG A 194 23.22 -8.91 -3.39
N GLY A 195 24.33 -8.51 -4.03
CA GLY A 195 25.69 -8.92 -3.73
C GLY A 195 25.79 -10.44 -3.66
N THR A 196 26.70 -10.91 -2.84
CA THR A 196 26.71 -12.31 -2.40
C THR A 196 25.47 -12.53 -1.53
N ARG A 197 24.61 -13.49 -1.93
CA ARG A 197 23.48 -13.94 -1.10
C ARG A 197 23.97 -14.14 0.33
N ALA A 198 23.33 -13.46 1.28
CA ALA A 198 23.66 -13.64 2.69
C ALA A 198 23.65 -15.15 3.02
N PRO A 199 24.67 -15.67 3.72
CA PRO A 199 24.74 -17.09 4.01
C PRO A 199 23.47 -17.52 4.74
N THR A 200 22.94 -18.68 4.36
CA THR A 200 21.75 -19.24 5.02
C THR A 200 22.07 -19.46 6.48
N ARG A 201 21.34 -18.77 7.37
CA ARG A 201 21.52 -18.88 8.81
C ARG A 201 20.55 -19.93 9.35
N TYR A 202 21.10 -20.97 9.95
CA TYR A 202 20.33 -21.97 10.68
C TYR A 202 20.24 -21.53 12.14
N TYR A 203 19.04 -21.65 12.73
CA TYR A 203 18.79 -21.31 14.12
C TYR A 203 18.59 -22.59 14.91
N SER A 204 19.19 -22.64 16.10
CA SER A 204 19.09 -23.80 16.98
C SER A 204 17.73 -23.89 17.67
N THR A 205 17.04 -22.75 17.82
CA THR A 205 15.73 -22.63 18.47
C THR A 205 14.82 -21.63 17.77
N ALA A 206 13.50 -21.78 17.97
CA ALA A 206 12.50 -20.81 17.49
C ALA A 206 12.71 -19.42 18.11
N GLN A 207 13.07 -19.36 19.40
CA GLN A 207 13.35 -18.08 20.09
C GLN A 207 14.53 -17.33 19.48
N GLU A 208 15.62 -18.04 19.14
CA GLU A 208 16.79 -17.45 18.48
C GLU A 208 16.42 -16.89 17.10
N ARG A 209 15.65 -17.64 16.32
CA ARG A 209 15.10 -17.21 15.02
C ARG A 209 14.28 -15.93 15.18
N ASP A 210 13.30 -15.93 16.08
CA ASP A 210 12.35 -14.83 16.25
C ASP A 210 13.05 -13.57 16.78
N THR A 211 14.02 -13.73 17.69
CA THR A 211 14.85 -12.61 18.19
C THR A 211 15.71 -12.02 17.07
N THR A 212 16.28 -12.87 16.21
CA THR A 212 17.08 -12.42 15.06
C THR A 212 16.23 -11.68 14.03
N ILE A 213 15.03 -12.19 13.73
CA ILE A 213 14.04 -11.51 12.86
C ILE A 213 13.68 -10.16 13.46
N LEU A 214 13.30 -10.09 14.73
CA LEU A 214 12.93 -8.83 15.40
C LEU A 214 14.09 -7.83 15.41
N HIS A 215 15.32 -8.30 15.56
CA HIS A 215 16.51 -7.44 15.46
C HIS A 215 16.70 -6.90 14.04
N ALA A 216 16.61 -7.75 13.02
CA ALA A 216 16.69 -7.35 11.62
C ALA A 216 15.57 -6.36 11.26
N GLU A 217 14.33 -6.60 11.71
CA GLU A 217 13.22 -5.66 11.54
C GLU A 217 13.51 -4.30 12.19
N ARG A 218 14.06 -4.27 13.41
CA ARG A 218 14.43 -3.01 14.06
C ARG A 218 15.53 -2.29 13.28
N GLN A 219 16.55 -3.00 12.79
CA GLN A 219 17.58 -2.41 11.94
C GLN A 219 16.99 -1.82 10.65
N LEU A 220 16.09 -2.56 9.99
CA LEU A 220 15.40 -2.09 8.79
C LEU A 220 14.52 -0.87 9.07
N ARG A 221 13.73 -0.87 10.15
CA ARG A 221 12.93 0.29 10.56
C ARG A 221 13.80 1.52 10.83
N THR A 222 14.92 1.35 11.53
CA THR A 222 15.87 2.46 11.75
C THR A 222 16.47 2.95 10.43
N ALA A 223 16.86 2.03 9.53
CA ALA A 223 17.38 2.38 8.23
C ALA A 223 16.35 3.13 7.38
N LEU A 224 15.08 2.71 7.38
CA LEU A 224 13.98 3.39 6.70
C LEU A 224 13.68 4.77 7.29
N ARG A 225 13.74 4.92 8.60
CA ARG A 225 13.62 6.23 9.25
C ARG A 225 14.75 7.17 8.85
N ASN A 226 15.95 6.65 8.66
CA ASN A 226 17.08 7.50 8.27
C ASN A 226 17.11 7.74 6.75
N ASN A 227 16.64 6.76 5.96
CA ASN A 227 16.67 6.77 4.52
C ASN A 227 15.49 5.97 3.92
N PRO A 228 14.28 6.58 3.84
CA PRO A 228 13.06 5.89 3.41
C PRO A 228 13.08 5.49 1.93
N CYS A 229 14.07 5.96 1.17
CA CYS A 229 14.22 5.70 -0.27
C CYS A 229 15.41 4.78 -0.59
N GLY A 230 16.03 4.18 0.42
CA GLY A 230 17.14 3.25 0.25
C GLY A 230 18.46 3.87 -0.27
N PRO A 231 19.51 3.04 -0.48
CA PRO A 231 19.53 1.59 -0.27
C PRO A 231 19.40 1.23 1.21
N LEU A 232 18.83 0.06 1.46
CA LEU A 232 18.69 -0.47 2.81
C LEU A 232 19.81 -1.46 3.06
N ILE A 233 20.74 -1.02 3.90
CA ILE A 233 21.93 -1.78 4.24
C ILE A 233 21.75 -2.37 5.63
N ALA A 234 21.81 -3.69 5.73
CA ALA A 234 21.82 -4.40 7.00
C ALA A 234 22.95 -5.42 7.00
N ASN A 235 23.79 -5.38 8.05
CA ASN A 235 24.98 -6.23 8.20
C ASN A 235 25.96 -6.14 7.02
N GLY A 236 26.11 -4.95 6.43
CA GLY A 236 27.01 -4.74 5.29
C GLY A 236 26.47 -5.23 3.93
N PHE A 237 25.28 -5.84 3.90
CA PHE A 237 24.61 -6.26 2.67
C PHE A 237 23.54 -5.25 2.28
N ALA A 238 23.49 -4.88 0.99
CA ALA A 238 22.38 -4.13 0.43
C ALA A 238 21.22 -5.09 0.18
N TRP A 239 20.16 -4.97 0.99
CA TRP A 239 18.95 -5.78 0.83
C TRP A 239 18.13 -5.30 -0.36
N TYR A 240 18.07 -3.99 -0.56
CA TYR A 240 17.46 -3.35 -1.72
C TYR A 240 18.31 -2.18 -2.20
N GLY A 241 18.22 -1.94 -3.51
CA GLY A 241 18.84 -0.79 -4.14
C GLY A 241 18.10 0.50 -3.77
N PRO A 242 18.59 1.65 -4.26
CA PRO A 242 17.83 2.88 -4.17
C PRO A 242 16.47 2.76 -4.88
N VAL A 243 15.48 3.50 -4.38
CA VAL A 243 14.32 3.89 -5.19
C VAL A 243 14.89 4.62 -6.39
N ASN A 244 14.67 4.06 -7.59
CA ASN A 244 15.22 4.63 -8.82
C ASN A 244 14.20 5.53 -9.52
N ARG A 245 12.91 5.35 -9.23
CA ARG A 245 11.81 6.05 -9.88
C ARG A 245 10.63 6.19 -8.93
N VAL A 246 10.13 7.41 -8.83
CA VAL A 246 8.85 7.75 -8.23
C VAL A 246 8.01 8.42 -9.30
N ALA A 247 6.77 7.99 -9.48
CA ALA A 247 5.82 8.67 -10.34
C ALA A 247 4.68 9.24 -9.50
N VAL A 248 4.38 10.52 -9.68
CA VAL A 248 3.28 11.22 -9.01
C VAL A 248 2.25 11.58 -10.04
N GLU A 249 1.04 11.05 -9.90
CA GLU A 249 -0.09 11.35 -10.78
C GLU A 249 -1.10 12.24 -10.07
N ARG A 250 -1.69 13.19 -10.81
CA ARG A 250 -2.67 14.15 -10.28
C ARG A 250 -3.92 14.17 -11.16
N ARG A 251 -5.07 14.42 -10.53
CA ARG A 251 -6.36 14.59 -11.23
C ARG A 251 -6.36 15.76 -12.23
N THR A 252 -5.52 16.76 -12.01
CA THR A 252 -5.22 17.83 -12.97
C THR A 252 -3.85 17.55 -13.63
N LEU A 253 -3.87 16.64 -14.60
CA LEU A 253 -2.88 16.41 -15.68
C LEU A 253 -1.44 16.93 -15.47
N VAL A 254 -0.73 16.41 -14.47
CA VAL A 254 0.73 16.39 -14.46
C VAL A 254 1.18 15.08 -13.81
N LEU A 255 1.61 14.13 -14.64
CA LEU A 255 2.38 12.98 -14.17
C LEU A 255 3.83 13.46 -13.94
N LEU A 256 4.19 13.71 -12.68
CA LEU A 256 5.55 14.07 -12.31
C LEU A 256 6.33 12.80 -12.00
N ILE A 257 7.17 12.35 -12.92
CA ILE A 257 8.13 11.27 -12.65
C ILE A 257 9.36 11.90 -11.99
N LEU A 258 9.51 11.70 -10.68
CA LEU A 258 10.71 12.04 -9.93
C LEU A 258 11.65 10.84 -9.92
N PHE A 259 12.84 10.99 -10.50
CA PHE A 259 13.93 10.03 -10.27
C PHE A 259 14.55 10.37 -8.92
N LEU A 260 14.31 9.53 -7.91
CA LEU A 260 15.06 9.63 -6.66
C LEU A 260 16.43 8.99 -6.89
N THR A 261 17.47 9.68 -6.49
CA THR A 261 18.82 9.09 -6.36
C THR A 261 19.10 8.83 -4.89
N PRO A 262 19.82 7.76 -4.53
CA PRO A 262 20.18 7.51 -3.15
C PRO A 262 20.91 8.71 -2.55
N GLY A 263 20.45 9.17 -1.39
CA GLY A 263 21.14 10.20 -0.60
C GLY A 263 20.53 11.61 -0.69
N ASN A 264 19.46 11.84 -1.44
CA ASN A 264 18.88 13.19 -1.54
C ASN A 264 17.58 13.33 -0.73
N LEU A 265 17.68 13.41 0.60
CA LEU A 265 16.57 13.77 1.49
C LEU A 265 15.90 15.08 1.07
N ALA A 266 16.63 15.99 0.41
CA ALA A 266 16.06 17.22 -0.13
C ALA A 266 15.04 16.95 -1.25
N GLN A 267 15.16 15.87 -2.04
CA GLN A 267 14.16 15.50 -3.05
C GLN A 267 12.87 14.95 -2.41
N LEU A 268 12.98 14.15 -1.35
CA LEU A 268 11.81 13.73 -0.57
C LEU A 268 11.15 14.94 0.10
N TRP A 269 11.95 15.84 0.67
CA TRP A 269 11.44 17.08 1.26
C TRP A 269 10.78 17.99 0.22
N ASN A 270 11.34 18.08 -0.99
CA ASN A 270 10.73 18.78 -2.11
C ASN A 270 9.42 18.11 -2.54
N LEU A 271 9.35 16.77 -2.55
CA LEU A 271 8.10 16.04 -2.79
C LEU A 271 7.07 16.33 -1.68
N VAL A 272 7.48 16.31 -0.41
CA VAL A 272 6.61 16.64 0.73
C VAL A 272 6.11 18.08 0.63
N ASN A 273 6.98 19.06 0.37
CA ASN A 273 6.60 20.46 0.18
C ASN A 273 5.68 20.63 -1.03
N LEU A 274 5.94 19.88 -2.11
CA LEU A 274 5.07 19.83 -3.28
C LEU A 274 3.69 19.29 -2.90
N LEU A 275 3.62 18.18 -2.15
CA LEU A 275 2.37 17.59 -1.67
C LEU A 275 1.62 18.56 -0.73
N VAL A 276 2.31 19.25 0.17
CA VAL A 276 1.74 20.30 1.02
C VAL A 276 1.21 21.46 0.19
N GLY A 277 1.96 21.87 -0.85
CA GLY A 277 1.53 22.90 -1.80
C GLY A 277 0.28 22.51 -2.58
N ILE A 278 0.24 21.26 -3.10
CA ILE A 278 -0.95 20.69 -3.76
C ILE A 278 -2.13 20.67 -2.78
N PHE A 279 -1.88 20.23 -1.54
CA PHE A 279 -2.92 20.14 -0.53
C PHE A 279 -3.53 21.52 -0.26
N ARG A 280 -2.68 22.54 -0.06
CA ARG A 280 -3.10 23.92 0.12
C ARG A 280 -3.87 24.46 -1.10
N GLN A 281 -3.35 24.25 -2.32
CA GLN A 281 -4.00 24.72 -3.55
C GLN A 281 -5.35 24.03 -3.78
N THR A 282 -5.39 22.70 -3.63
CA THR A 282 -6.61 21.91 -3.80
C THR A 282 -7.67 22.35 -2.79
N TRP A 283 -7.25 22.57 -1.54
CA TRP A 283 -8.12 23.09 -0.49
C TRP A 283 -8.71 24.45 -0.85
N GLN A 284 -7.86 25.43 -1.16
CA GLN A 284 -8.28 26.78 -1.57
C GLN A 284 -9.23 26.75 -2.78
N SER A 285 -8.94 25.89 -3.76
CA SER A 285 -9.77 25.77 -4.98
C SER A 285 -11.09 25.04 -4.78
N SER A 286 -11.22 24.23 -3.72
CA SER A 286 -12.41 23.40 -3.48
C SER A 286 -13.58 24.16 -2.86
N GLY A 287 -13.40 25.44 -2.50
CA GLY A 287 -14.45 26.24 -1.86
C GLY A 287 -14.82 25.76 -0.46
N LEU A 288 -14.05 24.84 0.12
CA LEU A 288 -14.25 24.30 1.48
C LEU A 288 -13.86 25.27 2.60
N GLU A 289 -13.60 26.54 2.29
CA GLU A 289 -13.09 27.53 3.26
C GLU A 289 -14.10 27.94 4.34
N THR A 290 -15.37 27.54 4.28
CA THR A 290 -16.38 28.00 5.25
C THR A 290 -17.47 26.97 5.56
N VAL A 291 -17.09 25.78 6.02
CA VAL A 291 -18.02 25.00 6.85
C VAL A 291 -17.56 25.17 8.28
N SER A 292 -18.17 26.14 8.99
CA SER A 292 -18.02 26.27 10.43
C SER A 292 -18.27 24.90 11.06
N PRO A 293 -17.43 24.44 12.00
CA PRO A 293 -17.69 23.18 12.69
C PRO A 293 -19.09 23.25 13.32
N PRO A 294 -19.88 22.15 13.30
CA PRO A 294 -21.14 22.12 14.01
C PRO A 294 -20.86 22.48 15.48
N ILE A 295 -21.48 23.57 15.94
CA ILE A 295 -21.51 23.93 17.34
C ILE A 295 -22.36 22.85 18.02
N TYR A 296 -21.69 21.92 18.69
CA TYR A 296 -22.32 21.01 19.65
C TYR A 296 -22.36 21.65 21.02
#